data_AF-A0A8T4K063-F1
#
_entry.id   AF-A0A8T4K063-F1
#
_cell.length_a   1.000
_cell.length_b   1.000
_cell.length_c   1.000
_cell.angle_alpha   90.00
_cell.angle_beta   90.00
_cell.angle_gamma   90.00
#
_symmetry.space_group_name_H-M   'P 1'
#
loop_
_entity.id
_entity.type
_entity.pdbx_description
1 polymer ?
#
loop_
_entity_poly.entity_id
_entity_poly.type
_entity_poly.pdbx_seq_one_letter_code
_entity_poly.pdbx_strand_id
1 'polypeptide(L)' 'MVDAHVHLEKGSYCIEWIQEFIQYALARDINEIYFLEHTHIFKEFSSLYDEMSCYNEYQNNWYRKNMKMPDH' A
#
# COMPACT_ATOMS: atom_id res chain seq x y z
N MET A 1 18.76 1.17 -13.50
CA MET A 1 18.34 2.13 -12.46
C MET A 1 17.29 1.46 -11.60
N VAL A 2 17.38 1.61 -10.27
CA VAL A 2 16.45 0.97 -9.33
C VAL A 2 15.44 2.01 -8.82
N ASP A 3 14.16 1.65 -8.83
CA ASP A 3 13.10 2.39 -8.12
C ASP A 3 12.57 1.53 -6.97
N ALA A 4 12.96 1.86 -5.75
CA ALA A 4 12.67 1.05 -4.57
C ALA A 4 11.37 1.45 -3.83
N HIS A 5 10.57 2.38 -4.38
CA HIS A 5 9.40 2.92 -3.68
C HIS A 5 8.20 3.08 -4.63
N VAL A 6 7.62 1.94 -5.02
CA VAL A 6 6.44 1.88 -5.89
C VAL A 6 5.23 1.35 -5.13
N HIS A 7 4.05 1.95 -5.36
CA HIS A 7 2.77 1.50 -4.79
C HIS A 7 1.84 0.91 -5.86
N LEU A 8 1.17 -0.19 -5.52
CA LEU A 8 0.12 -0.91 -6.25
C LEU A 8 -1.30 -0.45 -5.91
N GLU A 9 -1.49 0.35 -4.85
CA GLU A 9 -2.78 0.69 -4.19
C GLU A 9 -3.95 1.15 -5.08
N LYS A 10 -3.69 1.55 -6.34
CA LYS A 10 -4.71 2.05 -7.28
C LYS A 10 -5.43 0.96 -8.07
N GLY A 11 -4.96 -0.29 -8.03
CA GLY A 11 -5.53 -1.39 -8.80
C GLY A 11 -5.70 -2.68 -7.98
N SER A 12 -6.27 -3.69 -8.62
CA SER A 12 -6.38 -5.03 -8.02
C SER A 12 -5.00 -5.68 -7.87
N TYR A 13 -4.83 -6.47 -6.83
CA TYR A 13 -3.59 -7.19 -6.55
C TYR A 13 -3.50 -8.43 -7.45
N CYS A 14 -3.24 -8.22 -8.73
CA CYS A 14 -3.16 -9.27 -9.75
C CYS A 14 -1.95 -9.10 -10.67
N ILE A 15 -1.61 -10.15 -11.41
CA ILE A 15 -0.43 -10.18 -12.28
C ILE A 15 -0.58 -9.16 -13.42
N GLU A 16 -1.79 -8.98 -13.95
CA GLU A 16 -2.09 -8.03 -15.02
C GLU A 16 -1.75 -6.61 -14.59
N TRP A 17 -2.09 -6.25 -13.35
CA TRP A 17 -1.78 -4.93 -12.79
C TRP A 17 -0.27 -4.73 -12.60
N ILE A 18 0.42 -5.74 -12.06
CA ILE A 18 1.90 -5.71 -11.93
C ILE A 18 2.57 -5.53 -13.29
N GLN A 19 2.03 -6.16 -14.34
CA GLN A 19 2.58 -6.06 -15.69
C GLN A 19 2.58 -4.61 -16.20
N GLU A 20 1.57 -3.81 -15.86
CA GLU A 20 1.53 -2.39 -16.25
C GLU A 20 2.70 -1.60 -15.65
N PHE A 21 3.06 -1.85 -14.39
CA PHE A 21 4.24 -1.23 -13.76
C PHE A 21 5.54 -1.66 -14.43
N ILE A 22 5.67 -2.95 -14.77
CA ILE A 22 6.85 -3.46 -15.48
C ILE A 22 7.01 -2.76 -16.83
N GLN A 23 5.93 -2.64 -17.63
CA GLN A 23 5.98 -1.93 -18.91
C GLN A 23 6.37 -0.47 -18.74
N TYR A 24 5.83 0.20 -17.72
CA TYR A 24 6.13 1.59 -17.42
C TYR A 24 7.60 1.81 -17.02
N ALA A 25 8.17 0.88 -16.25
CA ALA A 25 9.57 0.87 -15.81
C ALA A 25 10.53 0.63 -17.00
N LEU A 26 10.23 -0.37 -17.84
CA LEU A 26 11.02 -0.67 -19.04
C LEU A 26 11.07 0.52 -20.01
N ALA A 27 9.95 1.21 -20.20
CA ALA A 27 9.89 2.43 -21.04
C ALA A 27 10.74 3.60 -20.50
N ARG A 28 11.31 3.48 -19.29
CA ARG A 28 12.13 4.48 -18.60
C ARG A 28 13.53 3.99 -18.26
N ASP A 29 13.95 2.86 -18.83
CA ASP A 29 15.25 2.23 -18.55
C ASP A 29 15.48 1.92 -17.04
N ILE A 30 14.38 1.69 -16.31
CA ILE A 30 14.40 1.14 -14.95
C ILE A 30 14.49 -0.37 -15.06
N ASN A 31 15.51 -0.95 -14.42
CA ASN A 31 15.81 -2.39 -14.53
C ASN A 31 15.36 -3.19 -13.32
N GLU A 32 14.96 -2.51 -12.23
CA GLU A 32 14.50 -3.13 -11.00
C GLU A 32 13.51 -2.19 -10.29
N ILE A 33 12.39 -2.74 -9.83
CA ILE A 33 11.37 -2.02 -9.04
C ILE A 33 11.02 -2.81 -7.79
N TYR A 34 10.86 -2.13 -6.66
CA TYR A 34 10.31 -2.72 -5.43
C TYR A 34 8.95 -2.14 -5.12
N PHE A 35 8.03 -3.01 -4.73
CA PHE A 35 6.73 -2.60 -4.20
C PHE A 35 6.83 -2.39 -2.70
N LEU A 36 6.61 -1.15 -2.27
CA LEU A 36 6.76 -0.72 -0.89
C LEU A 36 5.43 -0.16 -0.38
N GLU A 37 4.52 -1.07 -0.03
CA GLU A 37 3.15 -0.69 0.26
C GLU A 37 2.92 -0.17 1.68
N HIS A 38 1.85 0.62 1.83
CA HIS A 38 1.40 1.05 3.14
C HIS A 38 0.72 -0.11 3.89
N THR A 39 1.25 -0.51 5.04
CA THR A 39 0.78 -1.71 5.76
C THR A 39 -0.70 -1.66 6.16
N HIS A 40 -1.30 -0.48 6.33
CA HIS A 40 -2.71 -0.30 6.66
C HIS A 40 -3.69 -0.81 5.59
N ILE A 41 -3.22 -1.11 4.37
CA ILE A 41 -4.08 -1.69 3.32
C ILE A 41 -4.26 -3.21 3.47
N PHE A 42 -3.42 -3.87 4.26
CA PHE A 42 -3.52 -5.31 4.53
C PHE A 42 -4.11 -5.55 5.92
N LYS A 43 -5.18 -6.32 5.99
CA LYS A 43 -5.86 -6.65 7.25
C LYS A 43 -4.97 -7.40 8.24
N GLU A 44 -3.99 -8.14 7.72
CA GLU A 44 -3.01 -8.93 8.47
C GLU A 44 -2.13 -8.05 9.38
N PHE A 45 -2.00 -6.76 9.05
CA PHE A 45 -1.23 -5.79 9.82
C PHE A 45 -2.08 -4.88 10.70
N SER A 46 -3.38 -5.10 10.81
CA SER A 46 -4.29 -4.27 11.61
C SER A 46 -3.81 -4.08 13.05
N SER A 47 -3.31 -5.15 13.69
CA SER A 47 -2.80 -5.09 15.07
C SER A 47 -1.58 -4.18 15.26
N LEU A 48 -0.83 -3.86 14.19
CA LEU A 48 0.28 -2.90 14.28
C LEU A 48 -0.18 -1.47 14.57
N TYR A 49 -1.46 -1.18 14.34
CA TYR A 49 -2.02 0.15 14.47
C TYR A 49 -2.83 0.35 15.76
N ASP A 50 -3.00 -0.67 16.59
CA ASP A 50 -3.80 -0.59 17.82
C ASP A 50 -3.28 0.51 18.76
N GLU A 51 -1.96 0.55 18.99
CA GLU A 51 -1.32 1.57 19.82
C GLU A 51 -1.45 2.97 19.22
N MET A 52 -1.15 3.12 17.92
CA MET A 52 -1.23 4.41 17.20
C MET A 52 -2.66 4.96 17.19
N SER A 53 -3.67 4.08 17.04
CA SER A 53 -5.07 4.48 17.06
C SER A 53 -5.50 5.09 18.41
N CYS A 54 -4.81 4.74 19.50
CA CYS A 54 -5.07 5.27 20.83
C CYS A 54 -4.25 6.52 21.19
N TYR A 55 -3.28 6.90 20.34
CA TYR A 55 -2.33 7.96 20.66
C TYR A 55 -2.98 9.35 20.78
N ASN A 56 -3.82 9.72 19.81
CA ASN A 56 -4.63 10.94 19.86
C ASN A 56 -5.85 10.86 18.92
N GLU A 57 -6.75 11.83 19.04
CA GLU A 57 -7.97 11.90 18.22
C GLU A 57 -7.68 11.99 16.72
N TYR A 58 -6.63 12.70 16.31
CA TYR A 58 -6.26 12.81 14.90
C TYR A 58 -5.86 11.46 14.29
N GLN A 59 -5.00 10.69 14.98
CA GLN A 59 -4.59 9.36 14.52
C GLN A 59 -5.75 8.37 14.57
N ASN A 60 -6.60 8.45 15.60
CA ASN A 60 -7.81 7.61 15.69
C ASN A 60 -8.75 7.86 14.50
N ASN A 61 -9.03 9.13 14.20
CA ASN A 61 -9.89 9.54 13.09
C ASN A 61 -9.30 9.12 11.74
N TRP A 62 -7.98 9.29 11.55
CA TRP A 62 -7.30 8.82 10.35
C TRP A 62 -7.40 7.30 10.21
N TYR A 63 -7.16 6.55 11.29
CA TYR A 63 -7.20 5.09 11.29
C TYR A 63 -8.60 4.58 10.92
N ARG A 64 -9.65 5.09 11.56
CA ARG A 64 -11.05 4.73 11.25
C ARG A 64 -11.46 5.03 9.82
N LYS A 65 -10.92 6.09 9.23
CA LYS A 65 -11.23 6.48 7.84
C LYS A 65 -10.54 5.59 6.81
N ASN A 66 -9.30 5.21 7.07
CA ASN A 66 -8.43 4.56 6.08
C ASN A 66 -8.42 3.03 6.17
N MET A 67 -8.68 2.45 7.35
CA MET A 67 -9.03 1.04 7.43
C MET A 67 -10.47 0.88 6.95
N LYS A 68 -10.63 0.60 5.66
CA LYS A 68 -11.84 -0.02 5.12
C LYS A 68 -11.94 -1.43 5.72
N MET A 69 -12.35 -1.54 6.98
CA MET A 69 -12.89 -2.81 7.48
C MET A 69 -14.07 -3.16 6.54
N PRO A 70 -14.08 -4.33 5.88
CA PRO A 70 -15.31 -4.81 5.28
C PRO A 70 -16.33 -4.90 6.42
N ASP A 71 -17.49 -4.28 6.27
CA ASP A 71 -18.62 -4.53 7.16
C ASP A 71 -18.83 -6.04 7.22
N HIS A 72 -18.72 -6.62 8.41
CA HIS A 72 -18.98 -8.03 8.67
C HIS A 72 -20.44 -8.38 8.40
#